data_AF-A0A959LG66-F1
#
_entry.id   AF-A0A959LG66-F1
#
_cell.length_a   1.000
_cell.length_b   1.000
_cell.length_c   1.000
_cell.angle_alpha   90.00
_cell.angle_beta   90.00
_cell.angle_gamma   90.00
#
_symmetry.space_group_name_H-M   'P 1'
#
loop_
_entity.id
_entity.type
_entity.pdbx_description
1 polymer ?
#
loop_
_entity_poly.entity_id
_entity_poly.type
_entity_poly.pdbx_seq_one_letter_code
_entity_poly.pdbx_strand_id
1 'polypeptide(L)'
;MLLLAFHLSGQSPHGEQFAINCADCHTPSGWKPLREDMAFSHETTRFDLEGQHALVDCRSCHSSMVFSEASSECISCHVDVHQQTVGQDCARCHTANNWLVDNVTEIHFDNGFPLVGAHAAVSCFDCHKSETGLRFDRLGNDCVNCHLQDFQATTSPDHVKNNFSTNCADCHDINQIDWNTDKVDHSFFPLTLGHAITDCAQCHTNGTYQNTPTDCVSCHAANFQAALDPNHVQSGFSTDCAACHTTDPGWTPASYQDHDATYFPIYSGKHQGEWTSCAECHTNPANYAEFTCITCHMNPETDDDHTGVTGYTYSSTACLACHPTGDADDVFDHSMTAFPLTGSHLMVDCASCHT
;
A
#
# COMPACT_ATOMS: atom_id res chain seq x y z
N MET A 1 -9.96 -80.78 -69.12
CA MET A 1 -9.63 -79.40 -69.57
C MET A 1 -9.85 -78.48 -68.39
N LEU A 2 -8.76 -77.97 -67.84
CA LEU A 2 -8.73 -77.09 -66.68
C LEU A 2 -8.98 -75.65 -67.18
N LEU A 3 -10.03 -74.99 -66.69
CA LEU A 3 -10.25 -73.55 -66.90
C LEU A 3 -9.89 -72.84 -65.59
N LEU A 4 -8.68 -72.29 -65.54
CA LEU A 4 -8.25 -71.34 -64.53
C LEU A 4 -8.99 -70.02 -64.76
N ALA A 5 -9.88 -69.65 -63.84
CA ALA A 5 -10.44 -68.30 -63.78
C ALA A 5 -9.49 -67.40 -62.99
N PHE A 6 -8.65 -66.64 -63.70
CA PHE A 6 -7.87 -65.55 -63.10
C PHE A 6 -8.84 -64.47 -62.61
N HIS A 7 -8.97 -64.32 -61.29
CA HIS A 7 -9.57 -63.16 -60.67
C HIS A 7 -8.53 -62.03 -60.66
N LEU A 8 -8.69 -61.04 -61.53
CA LEU A 8 -7.99 -59.76 -61.40
C LEU A 8 -8.68 -58.97 -60.27
N SER A 9 -8.11 -59.02 -59.07
CA SER A 9 -8.48 -58.10 -58.00
C SER A 9 -7.93 -56.71 -58.36
N GLY A 10 -8.82 -55.74 -58.61
CA GLY A 10 -8.40 -54.35 -58.77
C GLY A 10 -7.85 -53.81 -57.44
N GLN A 11 -6.60 -53.33 -57.44
CA GLN A 11 -6.01 -52.71 -56.26
C GLN A 11 -6.67 -51.34 -56.03
N SER A 12 -7.15 -51.09 -54.82
CA SER A 12 -7.75 -49.81 -54.44
C SER A 12 -6.70 -48.69 -54.56
N PRO A 13 -6.98 -47.57 -55.24
CA PRO A 13 -6.06 -46.44 -55.29
C PRO A 13 -5.98 -45.69 -53.95
N HIS A 14 -6.82 -46.06 -52.97
CA HIS A 14 -6.92 -45.40 -51.67
C HIS A 14 -6.02 -46.03 -50.59
N GLY A 15 -5.15 -46.96 -50.98
CA GLY A 15 -4.26 -47.69 -50.08
C GLY A 15 -4.87 -48.97 -49.50
N GLU A 16 -4.01 -49.81 -48.92
CA GLU A 16 -4.41 -51.13 -48.40
C GLU A 16 -5.22 -51.06 -47.10
N GLN A 17 -5.19 -49.92 -46.41
CA GLN A 17 -5.85 -49.70 -45.13
C GLN A 17 -7.17 -48.91 -45.25
N PHE A 18 -7.66 -48.70 -46.48
CA PHE A 18 -8.90 -47.95 -46.70
C PHE A 18 -10.13 -48.72 -46.20
N ALA A 19 -10.81 -48.18 -45.20
CA ALA A 19 -11.90 -48.86 -44.48
C ALA A 19 -13.31 -48.29 -44.75
N ILE A 20 -13.43 -47.26 -45.60
CA ILE A 20 -14.72 -46.62 -45.95
C ILE A 20 -15.39 -47.41 -47.08
N ASN A 21 -16.72 -47.49 -47.07
CA ASN A 21 -17.45 -48.23 -48.10
C ASN A 21 -17.34 -47.51 -49.44
N CYS A 22 -16.97 -48.24 -50.49
CA CYS A 22 -16.84 -47.69 -51.84
C CYS A 22 -18.13 -46.98 -52.31
N ALA A 23 -19.30 -47.43 -51.87
CA ALA A 23 -20.60 -46.86 -52.21
C ALA A 23 -20.87 -45.48 -51.60
N ASP A 24 -20.09 -45.06 -50.59
CA ASP A 24 -20.25 -43.75 -49.95
C ASP A 24 -19.81 -42.61 -50.89
N CYS A 25 -18.89 -42.91 -51.80
CA CYS A 25 -18.28 -41.95 -52.73
C CYS A 25 -18.53 -42.29 -54.21
N HIS A 26 -18.72 -43.57 -54.55
CA HIS A 26 -18.91 -44.03 -55.93
C HIS A 26 -20.30 -44.60 -56.18
N THR A 27 -20.73 -44.58 -57.44
CA THR A 27 -21.98 -45.21 -57.87
C THR A 27 -21.71 -46.56 -58.52
N PRO A 28 -22.68 -47.49 -58.51
CA PRO A 28 -22.58 -48.73 -59.29
C PRO A 28 -22.39 -48.50 -60.80
N SER A 29 -22.73 -47.30 -61.29
CA SER A 29 -22.61 -46.88 -62.69
C SER A 29 -21.18 -46.58 -63.13
N GLY A 30 -20.27 -46.32 -62.18
CA GLY A 30 -18.87 -46.08 -62.47
C GLY A 30 -18.10 -45.35 -61.37
N TRP A 31 -16.77 -45.37 -61.47
CA TRP A 31 -15.85 -44.73 -60.53
C TRP A 31 -15.72 -43.22 -60.70
N LYS A 32 -16.14 -42.68 -61.85
CA LYS A 32 -16.15 -41.25 -62.17
C LYS A 32 -17.45 -40.91 -62.92
N PRO A 33 -18.11 -39.78 -62.62
CA PRO A 33 -17.82 -38.84 -61.52
C PRO A 33 -18.10 -39.45 -60.13
N LEU A 34 -17.68 -38.76 -59.07
CA LEU A 34 -18.10 -39.12 -57.70
C LEU A 34 -19.61 -38.88 -57.55
N ARG A 35 -20.20 -39.51 -56.55
CA ARG A 35 -21.61 -39.33 -56.20
C ARG A 35 -21.87 -37.87 -55.79
N GLU A 36 -22.93 -37.26 -56.34
CA GLU A 36 -23.28 -35.86 -56.03
C GLU A 36 -23.69 -35.69 -54.56
N ASP A 37 -24.43 -36.65 -54.02
CA ASP A 37 -24.82 -36.71 -52.61
C ASP A 37 -23.83 -37.57 -51.81
N MET A 38 -22.56 -37.19 -51.77
CA MET A 38 -21.53 -37.95 -51.03
C MET A 38 -21.99 -38.26 -49.60
N ALA A 39 -22.03 -39.55 -49.24
CA ALA A 39 -22.49 -39.99 -47.92
C ALA A 39 -21.38 -39.90 -46.85
N PHE A 40 -20.14 -39.73 -47.29
CA PHE A 40 -18.98 -39.54 -46.44
C PHE A 40 -18.98 -38.14 -45.79
N SER A 41 -18.67 -38.07 -44.50
CA SER A 41 -18.57 -36.83 -43.72
C SER A 41 -17.26 -36.77 -42.93
N HIS A 42 -16.61 -35.60 -42.96
CA HIS A 42 -15.39 -35.35 -42.20
C HIS A 42 -15.59 -35.30 -40.68
N GLU A 43 -16.81 -35.10 -40.19
CA GLU A 43 -17.17 -35.18 -38.76
C GLU A 43 -16.85 -36.57 -38.15
N THR A 44 -16.74 -37.60 -39.00
CA THR A 44 -16.39 -38.96 -38.57
C THR A 44 -14.89 -39.23 -38.56
N THR A 45 -14.08 -38.22 -38.91
CA THR A 45 -12.62 -38.34 -39.02
C THR A 45 -11.91 -37.58 -37.91
N ARG A 46 -10.57 -37.60 -37.95
CA ARG A 46 -9.72 -36.85 -37.01
C ARG A 46 -9.66 -35.35 -37.27
N PHE A 47 -10.22 -34.88 -38.39
CA PHE A 47 -10.20 -33.48 -38.78
C PHE A 47 -11.57 -33.10 -39.30
N ASP A 48 -12.35 -32.45 -38.42
CA ASP A 48 -13.65 -31.91 -38.79
C ASP A 48 -13.46 -30.65 -39.64
N LEU A 49 -14.28 -30.51 -40.68
CA LEU A 49 -14.19 -29.38 -41.60
C LEU A 49 -15.08 -28.24 -41.10
N GLU A 50 -14.48 -27.38 -40.28
CA GLU A 50 -15.12 -26.18 -39.77
C GLU A 50 -14.70 -24.92 -40.56
N GLY A 51 -15.56 -23.90 -40.55
CA GLY A 51 -15.26 -22.59 -41.11
C GLY A 51 -14.87 -22.64 -42.60
N GLN A 52 -13.72 -22.05 -42.93
CA GLN A 52 -13.24 -22.00 -44.32
C GLN A 52 -12.80 -23.36 -44.85
N HIS A 53 -12.42 -24.31 -43.99
CA HIS A 53 -12.05 -25.66 -44.41
C HIS A 53 -13.23 -26.45 -44.98
N ALA A 54 -14.48 -26.11 -44.63
CA ALA A 54 -15.67 -26.72 -45.23
C ALA A 54 -15.84 -26.38 -46.72
N LEU A 55 -15.15 -25.34 -47.22
CA LEU A 55 -15.32 -24.80 -48.57
C LEU A 55 -14.15 -25.15 -49.51
N VAL A 56 -13.09 -25.79 -49.01
CA VAL A 56 -11.91 -26.13 -49.83
C VAL A 56 -12.13 -27.43 -50.60
N ASP A 57 -11.52 -27.51 -51.79
CA ASP A 57 -11.56 -28.74 -52.59
C ASP A 57 -10.78 -29.87 -51.89
N CYS A 58 -11.26 -31.11 -51.99
CA CYS A 58 -10.62 -32.27 -51.36
C CYS A 58 -9.13 -32.39 -51.72
N ARG A 59 -8.72 -32.00 -52.95
CA ARG A 59 -7.34 -32.08 -53.42
C ARG A 59 -6.40 -31.08 -52.75
N SER A 60 -6.94 -30.02 -52.15
CA SER A 60 -6.15 -29.05 -51.39
C SER A 60 -5.54 -29.67 -50.13
N CYS A 61 -6.22 -30.67 -49.55
CA CYS A 61 -5.75 -31.41 -48.38
C CYS A 61 -5.16 -32.78 -48.77
N HIS A 62 -5.76 -33.45 -49.77
CA HIS A 62 -5.35 -34.78 -50.23
C HIS A 62 -4.58 -34.71 -51.55
N SER A 63 -3.25 -34.64 -51.43
CA SER A 63 -2.32 -34.64 -52.57
C SER A 63 -2.21 -35.99 -53.28
N SER A 64 -2.57 -37.08 -52.58
CA SER A 64 -2.67 -38.43 -53.10
C SER A 64 -4.09 -38.99 -52.88
N MET A 65 -4.40 -40.12 -53.52
CA MET A 65 -5.66 -40.84 -53.26
C MET A 65 -5.61 -41.64 -51.95
N VAL A 66 -4.44 -41.74 -51.29
CA VAL A 66 -4.29 -42.40 -49.99
C VAL A 66 -4.62 -41.39 -48.90
N PHE A 67 -5.91 -41.26 -48.57
CA PHE A 67 -6.43 -40.19 -47.73
C PHE A 67 -5.78 -40.10 -46.33
N SER A 68 -5.25 -41.22 -45.79
CA SER A 68 -4.57 -41.27 -44.50
C SER A 68 -3.25 -40.49 -44.44
N GLU A 69 -2.65 -40.17 -45.60
CA GLU A 69 -1.40 -39.41 -45.67
C GLU A 69 -1.57 -37.92 -45.38
N ALA A 70 -2.80 -37.39 -45.48
CA ALA A 70 -3.06 -35.98 -45.21
C ALA A 70 -2.93 -35.67 -43.72
N SER A 71 -2.06 -34.73 -43.37
CA SER A 71 -1.85 -34.25 -42.01
C SER A 71 -3.00 -33.34 -41.56
N SER A 72 -3.33 -33.42 -40.27
CA SER A 72 -4.29 -32.52 -39.60
C SER A 72 -3.63 -31.31 -38.95
N GLU A 73 -2.29 -31.23 -38.97
CA GLU A 73 -1.54 -30.13 -38.37
C GLU A 73 -1.59 -28.88 -39.24
N CYS A 74 -1.91 -27.74 -38.64
CA CYS A 74 -2.03 -26.46 -39.34
C CYS A 74 -0.80 -26.15 -40.20
N ILE A 75 0.41 -26.38 -39.66
CA ILE A 75 1.68 -26.05 -40.32
C ILE A 75 1.99 -26.92 -41.55
N SER A 76 1.31 -28.05 -41.72
CA SER A 76 1.48 -28.89 -42.92
C SER A 76 0.88 -28.26 -44.18
N CYS A 77 -0.05 -27.30 -44.01
CA CYS A 77 -0.71 -26.59 -45.10
C CYS A 77 -0.47 -25.07 -45.05
N HIS A 78 -0.36 -24.49 -43.84
CA HIS A 78 -0.17 -23.06 -43.64
C HIS A 78 1.28 -22.75 -43.26
N VAL A 79 1.86 -21.78 -43.96
CA VAL A 79 3.18 -21.24 -43.63
C VAL A 79 3.02 -20.27 -42.47
N ASP A 80 3.81 -20.47 -41.41
CA ASP A 80 3.82 -19.54 -40.29
C ASP A 80 4.39 -18.17 -40.72
N VAL A 81 3.56 -17.14 -40.59
CA VAL A 81 3.93 -15.75 -40.89
C VAL A 81 4.71 -15.10 -39.73
N HIS A 82 4.68 -15.71 -38.55
CA HIS A 82 5.28 -15.17 -37.33
C HIS A 82 6.73 -15.57 -37.13
N GLN A 83 7.32 -16.29 -38.09
CA GLN A 83 8.73 -16.68 -38.07
C GLN A 83 9.12 -17.44 -36.79
N GLN A 84 8.22 -18.31 -36.34
CA GLN A 84 8.35 -19.20 -35.18
C GLN A 84 8.41 -18.48 -33.82
N THR A 85 8.03 -17.20 -33.76
CA THR A 85 8.06 -16.41 -32.51
C THR A 85 6.93 -16.75 -31.53
N VAL A 86 5.81 -17.32 -32.02
CA VAL A 86 4.60 -17.59 -31.21
C VAL A 86 4.28 -19.08 -31.03
N GLY A 87 5.14 -19.97 -31.55
CA GLY A 87 4.94 -21.42 -31.54
C GLY A 87 4.10 -21.94 -32.72
N GLN A 88 3.81 -23.25 -32.72
CA GLN A 88 3.12 -23.93 -33.83
C GLN A 88 1.65 -24.25 -33.55
N ASP A 89 1.18 -24.01 -32.33
CA ASP A 89 -0.22 -24.23 -31.94
C ASP A 89 -1.08 -23.03 -32.36
N CYS A 90 -1.41 -22.99 -33.65
CA CYS A 90 -2.15 -21.90 -34.29
C CYS A 90 -3.53 -21.68 -33.67
N ALA A 91 -4.16 -22.75 -33.18
CA ALA A 91 -5.52 -22.74 -32.62
C ALA A 91 -5.61 -21.97 -31.29
N ARG A 92 -4.47 -21.63 -30.67
CA ARG A 92 -4.42 -20.75 -29.49
C ARG A 92 -4.87 -19.33 -29.77
N CYS A 93 -4.74 -18.87 -31.01
CA CYS A 93 -5.03 -17.48 -31.38
C CYS A 93 -5.99 -17.40 -32.57
N HIS A 94 -5.97 -18.39 -33.45
CA HIS A 94 -6.73 -18.37 -34.70
C HIS A 94 -7.80 -19.45 -34.71
N THR A 95 -8.85 -19.22 -35.50
CA THR A 95 -9.94 -20.20 -35.66
C THR A 95 -10.03 -20.67 -37.11
N ALA A 96 -10.72 -21.78 -37.35
CA ALA A 96 -10.99 -22.26 -38.71
C ALA A 96 -11.80 -21.25 -39.56
N ASN A 97 -12.42 -20.25 -38.93
CA ASN A 97 -13.18 -19.21 -39.61
C ASN A 97 -12.30 -18.11 -40.19
N ASN A 98 -11.26 -17.67 -39.47
CA ASN A 98 -10.33 -16.62 -39.90
C ASN A 98 -9.09 -16.52 -38.98
N TRP A 99 -8.08 -15.80 -39.48
CA TRP A 99 -6.80 -15.54 -38.79
C TRP A 99 -6.81 -14.26 -37.94
N LEU A 100 -7.95 -13.61 -37.71
CA LEU A 100 -8.01 -12.41 -36.85
C LEU A 100 -7.96 -12.83 -35.37
N VAL A 101 -7.32 -11.99 -34.57
CA VAL A 101 -7.20 -12.15 -33.11
C VAL A 101 -7.89 -10.94 -32.47
N ASP A 102 -9.02 -11.18 -31.81
CA ASP A 102 -9.83 -10.15 -31.14
C ASP A 102 -9.63 -10.13 -29.61
N ASN A 103 -9.10 -11.22 -29.04
CA ASN A 103 -8.87 -11.39 -27.60
C ASN A 103 -7.42 -11.11 -27.16
N VAL A 104 -6.71 -10.20 -27.85
CA VAL A 104 -5.30 -9.90 -27.57
C VAL A 104 -5.04 -9.50 -26.10
N THR A 105 -5.96 -8.77 -25.48
CA THR A 105 -5.85 -8.36 -24.07
C THR A 105 -5.93 -9.54 -23.12
N GLU A 106 -6.81 -10.51 -23.39
CA GLU A 106 -6.96 -11.74 -22.59
C GLU A 106 -5.72 -12.62 -22.71
N ILE A 107 -5.18 -12.77 -23.93
CA ILE A 107 -3.93 -13.52 -24.16
C ILE A 107 -2.79 -12.93 -23.33
N HIS A 108 -2.66 -11.60 -23.28
CA HIS A 108 -1.65 -10.93 -22.48
C HIS A 108 -1.87 -11.15 -20.97
N PHE A 109 -3.12 -11.06 -20.52
CA PHE A 109 -3.51 -11.34 -19.13
C PHE A 109 -3.11 -12.77 -18.71
N ASP A 110 -3.50 -13.77 -19.49
CA ASP A 110 -3.23 -15.19 -19.20
C ASP A 110 -1.75 -15.55 -19.24
N ASN A 111 -0.95 -14.78 -19.98
CA ASN A 111 0.50 -14.94 -20.07
C ASN A 111 1.27 -14.07 -19.05
N GLY A 112 0.59 -13.44 -18.10
CA GLY A 112 1.21 -12.76 -16.97
C GLY A 112 1.71 -11.35 -17.24
N PHE A 113 1.13 -10.65 -18.22
CA PHE A 113 1.34 -9.22 -18.44
C PHE A 113 0.03 -8.53 -18.84
N PRO A 114 -0.83 -8.16 -17.89
CA PRO A 114 -2.12 -7.53 -18.20
C PRO A 114 -1.93 -6.14 -18.82
N LEU A 115 -2.58 -5.89 -19.96
CA LEU A 115 -2.57 -4.57 -20.63
C LEU A 115 -3.58 -3.63 -19.97
N VAL A 116 -3.23 -3.12 -18.78
CA VAL A 116 -4.04 -2.21 -17.95
C VAL A 116 -3.30 -0.91 -17.65
N GLY A 117 -4.00 0.07 -17.07
CA GLY A 117 -3.42 1.38 -16.73
C GLY A 117 -2.78 2.05 -17.94
N ALA A 118 -1.57 2.59 -17.76
CA ALA A 118 -0.78 3.17 -18.85
C ALA A 118 -0.49 2.19 -20.00
N HIS A 119 -0.31 0.89 -19.71
CA HIS A 119 0.04 -0.13 -20.71
C HIS A 119 -1.10 -0.48 -21.66
N ALA A 120 -2.34 -0.14 -21.31
CA ALA A 120 -3.50 -0.36 -22.19
C ALA A 120 -3.46 0.47 -23.49
N ALA A 121 -2.70 1.57 -23.50
CA ALA A 121 -2.62 2.50 -24.62
C ALA A 121 -1.25 2.51 -25.35
N VAL A 122 -0.31 1.68 -24.90
CA VAL A 122 1.04 1.60 -25.47
C VAL A 122 1.00 0.88 -26.82
N SER A 123 1.90 1.24 -27.74
CA SER A 123 1.98 0.55 -29.03
C SER A 123 2.53 -0.86 -28.86
N CYS A 124 2.00 -1.82 -29.60
CA CYS A 124 2.53 -3.20 -29.59
C CYS A 124 4.04 -3.24 -29.90
N PHE A 125 4.53 -2.31 -30.74
CA PHE A 125 5.94 -2.23 -31.15
C PHE A 125 6.87 -1.71 -30.04
N ASP A 126 6.33 -1.07 -29.01
CA ASP A 126 7.13 -0.59 -27.89
C ASP A 126 7.59 -1.76 -27.00
N CYS A 127 6.84 -2.87 -27.01
CA CYS A 127 7.18 -4.11 -26.30
C CYS A 127 7.71 -5.19 -27.25
N HIS A 128 6.99 -5.49 -28.34
CA HIS A 128 7.39 -6.45 -29.36
C HIS A 128 8.33 -5.80 -30.38
N LYS A 129 9.53 -5.44 -29.92
CA LYS A 129 10.56 -4.81 -30.74
C LYS A 129 11.16 -5.84 -31.69
N SER A 130 10.68 -5.83 -32.93
CA SER A 130 11.17 -6.70 -34.00
C SER A 130 11.32 -5.94 -35.32
N GLU A 131 12.01 -6.54 -36.28
CA GLU A 131 12.26 -5.95 -37.60
C GLU A 131 11.00 -5.86 -38.47
N THR A 132 9.96 -6.62 -38.13
CA THR A 132 8.69 -6.69 -38.85
C THR A 132 7.53 -6.75 -37.86
N GLY A 133 6.36 -6.22 -38.24
CA GLY A 133 5.16 -6.29 -37.41
C GLY A 133 4.46 -7.65 -37.34
N LEU A 134 5.13 -8.71 -37.82
CA LEU A 134 4.65 -10.09 -37.76
C LEU A 134 5.46 -10.93 -36.76
N ARG A 135 6.59 -10.43 -36.26
CA ARG A 135 7.35 -11.09 -35.18
C ARG A 135 6.89 -10.55 -33.83
N PHE A 136 6.65 -11.45 -32.90
CA PHE A 136 6.22 -11.13 -31.53
C PHE A 136 7.22 -11.72 -30.53
N ASP A 137 8.41 -11.13 -30.47
CA ASP A 137 9.43 -11.55 -29.52
C ASP A 137 9.03 -11.25 -28.07
N ARG A 138 9.40 -12.15 -27.15
CA ARG A 138 9.17 -11.97 -25.72
C ARG A 138 10.33 -11.18 -25.11
N LEU A 139 10.02 -9.98 -24.60
CA LEU A 139 10.97 -9.15 -23.84
C LEU A 139 11.08 -9.56 -22.35
N GLY A 140 10.12 -10.37 -21.87
CA GLY A 140 9.90 -10.65 -20.44
C GLY A 140 8.80 -9.76 -19.86
N ASN A 141 8.35 -10.07 -18.63
CA ASN A 141 7.27 -9.35 -17.94
C ASN A 141 7.75 -8.54 -16.72
N ASP A 142 9.05 -8.52 -16.46
CA ASP A 142 9.61 -7.71 -15.36
C ASP A 142 9.58 -6.23 -15.73
N CYS A 143 9.03 -5.42 -14.83
CA CYS A 143 8.88 -3.98 -14.99
C CYS A 143 10.22 -3.29 -15.36
N VAL A 144 11.30 -3.73 -14.72
CA VAL A 144 12.64 -3.17 -14.93
C VAL A 144 13.22 -3.43 -16.31
N ASN A 145 12.69 -4.38 -17.08
CA ASN A 145 13.15 -4.60 -18.46
C ASN A 145 12.90 -3.36 -19.33
N CYS A 146 11.91 -2.54 -18.98
CA CYS A 146 11.65 -1.25 -19.62
C CYS A 146 11.99 -0.05 -18.72
N HIS A 147 11.66 -0.15 -17.43
CA HIS A 147 11.71 1.00 -16.51
C HIS A 147 12.98 1.08 -15.65
N LEU A 148 14.05 0.37 -16.00
CA LEU A 148 15.32 0.45 -15.25
C LEU A 148 15.89 1.87 -15.22
N GLN A 149 15.81 2.60 -16.33
CA GLN A 149 16.31 3.97 -16.40
C GLN A 149 15.47 4.90 -15.52
N ASP A 150 14.14 4.76 -15.54
CA ASP A 150 13.24 5.51 -14.67
C ASP A 150 13.52 5.21 -13.20
N PHE A 151 13.71 3.93 -12.86
CA PHE A 151 14.08 3.48 -11.52
C PHE A 151 15.38 4.12 -11.03
N GLN A 152 16.42 4.16 -11.88
CA GLN A 152 17.72 4.75 -11.53
C GLN A 152 17.71 6.27 -11.47
N ALA A 153 16.83 6.94 -12.24
CA ALA A 153 16.76 8.39 -12.32
C ALA A 153 15.85 9.02 -11.25
N THR A 154 15.02 8.23 -10.59
CA THR A 154 14.08 8.73 -9.57
C THR A 154 14.81 9.15 -8.30
N THR A 155 14.53 10.38 -7.83
CA THR A 155 15.18 10.98 -6.64
C THR A 155 14.20 11.31 -5.50
N SER A 156 12.90 11.11 -5.71
CA SER A 156 11.86 11.41 -4.72
C SER A 156 10.73 10.37 -4.77
N PRO A 157 10.74 9.36 -3.88
CA PRO A 157 11.89 8.93 -3.07
C PRO A 157 13.02 8.35 -3.96
N ASP A 158 14.29 8.55 -3.60
CA ASP A 158 15.43 8.02 -4.38
C ASP A 158 15.51 6.50 -4.28
N HIS A 159 15.17 5.79 -5.35
CA HIS A 159 15.08 4.33 -5.31
C HIS A 159 16.42 3.63 -5.07
N VAL A 160 17.50 4.16 -5.65
CA VAL A 160 18.84 3.55 -5.58
C VAL A 160 19.46 3.79 -4.22
N LYS A 161 19.38 5.04 -3.71
CA LYS A 161 19.91 5.40 -2.39
C LYS A 161 19.19 4.65 -1.27
N ASN A 162 17.89 4.43 -1.42
CA ASN A 162 17.05 3.72 -0.45
C ASN A 162 17.05 2.20 -0.63
N ASN A 163 17.81 1.68 -1.61
CA ASN A 163 17.95 0.25 -1.91
C ASN A 163 16.59 -0.45 -2.10
N PHE A 164 15.67 0.19 -2.82
CA PHE A 164 14.35 -0.39 -3.09
C PHE A 164 14.44 -1.58 -4.03
N SER A 165 13.45 -2.49 -3.90
CA SER A 165 13.29 -3.64 -4.76
C SER A 165 12.98 -3.22 -6.20
N THR A 166 13.48 -3.99 -7.16
CA THR A 166 13.09 -3.87 -8.58
C THR A 166 11.74 -4.50 -8.88
N ASN A 167 11.09 -5.12 -7.89
CA ASN A 167 9.70 -5.54 -7.97
C ASN A 167 8.78 -4.31 -7.78
N CYS A 168 8.58 -3.56 -8.86
CA CYS A 168 7.85 -2.28 -8.83
C CYS A 168 6.43 -2.40 -8.25
N ALA A 169 5.78 -3.56 -8.41
CA ALA A 169 4.44 -3.83 -7.90
C ALA A 169 4.34 -3.85 -6.37
N ASP A 170 5.47 -3.88 -5.65
CA ASP A 170 5.48 -3.74 -4.19
C ASP A 170 4.95 -2.36 -3.77
N CYS A 171 5.23 -1.32 -4.58
CA CYS A 171 4.82 0.06 -4.30
C CYS A 171 3.84 0.61 -5.33
N HIS A 172 4.09 0.42 -6.62
CA HIS A 172 3.29 1.03 -7.68
C HIS A 172 2.10 0.15 -8.08
N ASP A 173 0.98 0.76 -8.44
CA ASP A 173 -0.21 0.08 -8.93
C ASP A 173 -0.25 0.11 -10.46
N ILE A 174 -0.22 -1.07 -11.07
CA ILE A 174 -0.24 -1.26 -12.53
C ILE A 174 -1.52 -0.75 -13.20
N ASN A 175 -2.60 -0.54 -12.43
CA ASN A 175 -3.87 -0.05 -12.95
C ASN A 175 -3.91 1.48 -13.06
N GLN A 176 -2.94 2.18 -12.48
CA GLN A 176 -2.84 3.64 -12.57
C GLN A 176 -2.14 4.07 -13.87
N ILE A 177 -2.33 5.33 -14.23
CA ILE A 177 -1.68 5.94 -15.41
C ILE A 177 -0.31 6.53 -15.04
N ASP A 178 -0.06 6.75 -13.75
CA ASP A 178 1.17 7.32 -13.23
C ASP A 178 1.86 6.39 -12.21
N TRP A 179 3.01 6.82 -11.71
CA TRP A 179 3.82 6.08 -10.73
C TRP A 179 3.45 6.43 -9.28
N ASN A 180 2.36 7.14 -9.02
CA ASN A 180 1.98 7.46 -7.65
C ASN A 180 1.57 6.18 -6.89
N THR A 181 1.71 6.23 -5.58
CA THR A 181 1.35 5.12 -4.70
C THR A 181 0.64 5.64 -3.46
N ASP A 182 -0.44 4.98 -3.10
CA ASP A 182 -1.16 5.08 -1.83
C ASP A 182 -0.75 3.98 -0.85
N LYS A 183 0.12 3.05 -1.25
CA LYS A 183 0.59 1.94 -0.41
C LYS A 183 1.49 2.41 0.74
N VAL A 184 2.03 3.61 0.65
CA VAL A 184 2.86 4.24 1.69
C VAL A 184 1.99 5.18 2.52
N ASP A 185 1.50 4.69 3.65
CA ASP A 185 0.68 5.46 4.59
C ASP A 185 1.48 5.90 5.82
N HIS A 186 1.41 7.19 6.16
CA HIS A 186 1.97 7.78 7.38
C HIS A 186 0.87 8.46 8.22
N SER A 187 -0.41 8.14 8.01
CA SER A 187 -1.53 8.71 8.77
C SER A 187 -1.40 8.52 10.28
N PHE A 188 -0.72 7.46 10.71
CA PHE A 188 -0.42 7.16 12.11
C PHE A 188 0.79 7.91 12.69
N PHE A 189 1.64 8.50 11.84
CA PHE A 189 2.80 9.31 12.24
C PHE A 189 2.87 10.56 11.36
N PRO A 190 2.22 11.66 11.77
CA PRO A 190 2.18 12.89 10.98
C PRO A 190 3.59 13.42 10.67
N LEU A 191 3.90 13.55 9.38
CA LEU A 191 5.15 14.11 8.88
C LEU A 191 5.13 15.65 8.95
N THR A 192 5.03 16.20 10.16
CA THR A 192 4.97 17.63 10.43
C THR A 192 6.31 18.18 10.91
N LEU A 193 6.60 19.45 10.58
CA LEU A 193 7.80 20.18 11.01
C LEU A 193 9.09 19.36 10.84
N GLY A 194 9.79 19.05 11.93
CA GLY A 194 11.06 18.31 11.92
C GLY A 194 10.95 16.87 11.41
N HIS A 195 9.74 16.30 11.38
CA HIS A 195 9.46 14.98 10.82
C HIS A 195 9.05 15.03 9.34
N ALA A 196 8.91 16.21 8.74
CA ALA A 196 8.69 16.38 7.30
C ALA A 196 9.99 16.14 6.50
N ILE A 197 10.57 14.96 6.67
CA ILE A 197 11.86 14.54 6.10
C ILE A 197 11.61 13.86 4.75
N THR A 198 12.38 14.23 3.73
CA THR A 198 12.31 13.62 2.40
C THR A 198 13.12 12.32 2.27
N ASP A 199 14.07 12.10 3.17
CA ASP A 199 14.97 10.95 3.18
C ASP A 199 14.44 9.86 4.12
N CYS A 200 13.62 8.95 3.57
CA CYS A 200 12.93 7.89 4.33
C CYS A 200 13.88 7.07 5.23
N ALA A 201 15.11 6.85 4.77
CA ALA A 201 16.15 6.12 5.51
C ALA A 201 16.53 6.76 6.86
N GLN A 202 16.23 8.05 7.08
CA GLN A 202 16.46 8.69 8.39
C GLN A 202 15.54 8.13 9.48
N CYS A 203 14.35 7.69 9.12
CA CYS A 203 13.40 7.05 10.03
C CYS A 203 13.48 5.52 9.90
N HIS A 204 13.58 4.99 8.68
CA HIS A 204 13.64 3.54 8.39
C HIS A 204 15.07 2.99 8.42
N THR A 205 15.75 3.16 9.55
CA THR A 205 17.19 2.87 9.70
C THR A 205 17.55 1.38 9.62
N ASN A 206 16.61 0.48 9.89
CA ASN A 206 16.82 -0.97 9.85
C ASN A 206 16.81 -1.56 8.43
N GLY A 207 16.66 -0.72 7.40
CA GLY A 207 16.52 -1.16 6.00
C GLY A 207 15.17 -1.84 5.70
N THR A 208 14.32 -2.02 6.71
CA THR A 208 12.94 -2.45 6.57
C THR A 208 12.03 -1.23 6.70
N TYR A 209 11.14 -1.02 5.73
CA TYR A 209 10.09 0.02 5.77
C TYR A 209 8.88 -0.41 6.63
N GLN A 210 9.09 -1.38 7.51
CA GLN A 210 8.07 -1.94 8.39
C GLN A 210 8.53 -1.80 9.84
N ASN A 211 7.57 -1.61 10.75
CA ASN A 211 7.79 -1.60 12.20
C ASN A 211 8.85 -0.58 12.68
N THR A 212 8.99 0.54 11.98
CA THR A 212 9.75 1.68 12.52
C THR A 212 9.06 2.19 13.77
N PRO A 213 9.76 2.32 14.91
CA PRO A 213 9.18 2.85 16.13
C PRO A 213 8.57 4.23 15.91
N THR A 214 7.38 4.45 16.45
CA THR A 214 6.63 5.72 16.34
C THR A 214 6.62 6.51 17.64
N ASP A 215 7.09 5.92 18.74
CA ASP A 215 7.20 6.60 20.01
C ASP A 215 8.35 7.62 19.98
N CYS A 216 8.07 8.82 20.51
CA CYS A 216 9.00 9.95 20.48
C CYS A 216 10.35 9.60 21.12
N VAL A 217 10.31 8.87 22.24
CA VAL A 217 11.51 8.56 23.04
C VAL A 217 12.46 7.60 22.33
N SER A 218 11.98 6.71 21.45
CA SER A 218 12.84 5.84 20.64
C SER A 218 13.86 6.60 19.80
N CYS A 219 13.54 7.83 19.38
CA CYS A 219 14.49 8.70 18.67
C CYS A 219 15.03 9.83 19.55
N HIS A 220 14.22 10.39 20.45
CA HIS A 220 14.54 11.58 21.22
C HIS A 220 14.88 11.32 22.70
N ALA A 221 15.29 10.09 23.06
CA ALA A 221 15.73 9.75 24.43
C ALA A 221 16.84 10.68 24.95
N ALA A 222 17.82 11.02 24.12
CA ALA A 222 18.90 11.92 24.50
C ALA A 222 18.37 13.34 24.81
N ASN A 223 17.41 13.83 24.03
CA ASN A 223 16.78 15.13 24.25
C ASN A 223 15.97 15.12 25.55
N PHE A 224 15.23 14.04 25.81
CA PHE A 224 14.48 13.85 27.06
C PHE A 224 15.40 13.90 28.28
N GLN A 225 16.55 13.20 28.22
CA GLN A 225 17.53 13.18 29.31
C GLN A 225 18.28 14.50 29.50
N ALA A 226 18.48 15.25 28.42
CA ALA A 226 19.22 16.51 28.43
C ALA A 226 18.36 17.74 28.76
N ALA A 227 17.03 17.60 28.86
CA ALA A 227 16.15 18.70 29.21
C ALA A 227 16.43 19.21 30.63
N LEU A 228 16.57 20.52 30.79
CA LEU A 228 16.88 21.18 32.07
C LEU A 228 15.80 22.14 32.54
N ASP A 229 14.86 22.52 31.68
CA ASP A 229 13.81 23.48 31.99
C ASP A 229 12.49 23.14 31.26
N PRO A 230 11.59 22.38 31.91
CA PRO A 230 11.81 21.65 33.15
C PRO A 230 12.80 20.48 33.00
N ASN A 231 13.45 20.06 34.09
CA ASN A 231 14.24 18.82 34.07
C ASN A 231 13.30 17.60 34.07
N HIS A 232 13.24 16.88 32.95
CA HIS A 232 12.31 15.75 32.81
C HIS A 232 12.64 14.57 33.73
N VAL A 233 13.92 14.23 33.86
CA VAL A 233 14.36 13.06 34.63
C VAL A 233 14.20 13.30 36.13
N GLN A 234 14.61 14.47 36.61
CA GLN A 234 14.55 14.81 38.03
C GLN A 234 13.12 15.04 38.50
N SER A 235 12.27 15.62 37.65
CA SER A 235 10.85 15.83 37.94
C SER A 235 10.00 14.55 37.76
N GLY A 236 10.59 13.46 37.24
CA GLY A 236 9.90 12.19 37.07
C GLY A 236 8.83 12.19 35.99
N PHE A 237 8.95 13.03 34.96
CA PHE A 237 7.98 13.06 33.87
C PHE A 237 7.98 11.75 33.07
N SER A 238 6.82 11.41 32.54
CA SER A 238 6.64 10.26 31.64
C SER A 238 7.37 10.48 30.31
N THR A 239 7.72 9.39 29.63
CA THR A 239 8.20 9.42 28.24
C THR A 239 7.07 9.54 27.22
N ASP A 240 5.82 9.65 27.67
CA ASP A 240 4.68 10.02 26.82
C ASP A 240 4.74 11.53 26.52
N CYS A 241 5.51 11.89 25.49
CA CYS A 241 5.75 13.28 25.15
C CYS A 241 4.49 14.02 24.71
N ALA A 242 3.49 13.30 24.16
CA ALA A 242 2.24 13.90 23.65
C ALA A 242 1.35 14.46 24.75
N ALA A 243 1.61 14.10 26.02
CA ALA A 243 0.95 14.69 27.17
C ALA A 243 1.26 16.18 27.34
N CYS A 244 2.43 16.64 26.85
CA CYS A 244 2.88 18.02 27.02
C CYS A 244 3.26 18.72 25.70
N HIS A 245 3.70 17.96 24.69
CA HIS A 245 4.22 18.49 23.44
C HIS A 245 3.34 18.11 22.27
N THR A 246 3.29 18.99 21.27
CA THR A 246 2.70 18.70 19.96
C THR A 246 3.76 18.90 18.87
N THR A 247 3.61 18.22 17.74
CA THR A 247 4.43 18.47 16.53
C THR A 247 3.77 19.46 15.58
N ASP A 248 2.57 19.96 15.92
CA ASP A 248 1.82 20.97 15.16
C ASP A 248 0.96 21.80 16.14
N PRO A 249 1.16 23.13 16.28
CA PRO A 249 2.03 24.00 15.47
C PRO A 249 3.51 23.99 15.84
N GLY A 250 3.92 23.33 16.93
CA GLY A 250 5.33 23.28 17.34
C GLY A 250 5.57 22.59 18.68
N TRP A 251 6.82 22.19 18.90
CA TRP A 251 7.27 21.48 20.11
C TRP A 251 7.32 22.35 21.37
N THR A 252 7.53 23.67 21.18
CA THR A 252 7.59 24.66 22.26
C THR A 252 6.66 25.84 21.98
N PRO A 253 6.02 26.42 23.02
CA PRO A 253 6.04 25.99 24.43
C PRO A 253 5.26 24.67 24.64
N ALA A 254 5.61 23.94 25.70
CA ALA A 254 4.82 22.78 26.12
C ALA A 254 3.51 23.24 26.78
N SER A 255 2.46 22.44 26.67
CA SER A 255 1.16 22.66 27.33
C SER A 255 0.88 21.51 28.28
N TYR A 256 0.74 21.78 29.58
CA TYR A 256 0.45 20.75 30.57
C TYR A 256 -0.99 20.83 31.06
N GLN A 257 -1.94 20.40 30.21
CA GLN A 257 -3.37 20.64 30.45
C GLN A 257 -3.93 19.99 31.72
N ASP A 258 -3.30 18.92 32.21
CA ASP A 258 -3.71 18.25 33.45
C ASP A 258 -3.40 19.06 34.72
N HIS A 259 -2.72 20.20 34.59
CA HIS A 259 -2.37 21.07 35.71
C HIS A 259 -3.60 21.56 36.49
N ASP A 260 -4.66 21.98 35.81
CA ASP A 260 -5.89 22.46 36.46
C ASP A 260 -6.68 21.35 37.15
N ALA A 261 -6.61 20.11 36.64
CA ALA A 261 -7.36 18.98 37.18
C ALA A 261 -6.67 18.32 38.38
N THR A 262 -5.33 18.36 38.40
CA THR A 262 -4.51 17.64 39.38
C THR A 262 -3.87 18.58 40.41
N TYR A 263 -3.61 19.83 40.03
CA TYR A 263 -2.88 20.82 40.80
C TYR A 263 -3.64 22.16 40.82
N PHE A 264 -2.92 23.27 40.85
CA PHE A 264 -3.47 24.62 40.91
C PHE A 264 -4.00 25.07 39.54
N PRO A 265 -5.18 25.68 39.41
CA PRO A 265 -5.71 26.08 38.10
C PRO A 265 -4.92 27.26 37.51
N ILE A 266 -4.27 27.02 36.36
CA ILE A 266 -3.48 28.01 35.59
C ILE A 266 -4.06 28.26 34.19
N TYR A 267 -4.87 27.34 33.67
CA TYR A 267 -5.56 27.47 32.39
C TYR A 267 -7.02 27.94 32.55
N SER A 268 -7.49 28.13 33.77
CA SER A 268 -8.82 28.62 34.13
C SER A 268 -8.77 29.53 35.36
N GLY A 269 -9.91 30.12 35.72
CA GLY A 269 -10.01 31.00 36.89
C GLY A 269 -9.25 32.32 36.75
N LYS A 270 -8.84 32.89 37.88
CA LYS A 270 -8.19 34.22 37.94
C LYS A 270 -6.75 34.24 37.43
N HIS A 271 -6.09 33.08 37.35
CA HIS A 271 -4.71 32.97 36.89
C HIS A 271 -4.61 32.65 35.39
N GLN A 272 -5.73 32.44 34.71
CA GLN A 272 -5.75 32.20 33.27
C GLN A 272 -5.23 33.41 32.50
N GLY A 273 -4.08 33.24 31.83
CA GLY A 273 -3.47 34.29 31.00
C GLY A 273 -2.62 35.31 31.76
N GLU A 274 -2.42 35.11 33.06
CA GLU A 274 -1.58 35.98 33.91
C GLU A 274 -0.12 35.52 33.99
N TRP A 275 0.24 34.44 33.30
CA TRP A 275 1.58 33.85 33.28
C TRP A 275 2.02 33.56 31.84
N THR A 276 3.33 33.55 31.59
CA THR A 276 3.90 33.20 30.27
C THR A 276 4.88 32.05 30.31
N SER A 277 5.45 31.75 31.49
CA SER A 277 6.38 30.66 31.72
C SER A 277 6.09 29.96 33.04
N CYS A 278 6.29 28.64 33.07
CA CYS A 278 6.19 27.85 34.29
C CYS A 278 7.14 28.37 35.39
N ALA A 279 8.29 28.93 35.00
CA ALA A 279 9.31 29.45 35.91
C ALA A 279 8.89 30.72 36.69
N GLU A 280 7.80 31.39 36.28
CA GLU A 280 7.23 32.53 37.02
C GLU A 280 6.66 32.07 38.37
N CYS A 281 6.08 30.87 38.42
CA CYS A 281 5.57 30.25 39.63
C CYS A 281 6.57 29.22 40.20
N HIS A 282 7.21 28.42 39.36
CA HIS A 282 8.16 27.37 39.74
C HIS A 282 9.60 27.85 39.58
N THR A 283 10.08 28.59 40.57
CA THR A 283 11.41 29.25 40.51
C THR A 283 12.59 28.28 40.59
N ASN A 284 12.35 27.01 40.95
CA ASN A 284 13.36 25.96 40.98
C ASN A 284 13.21 25.03 39.76
N PRO A 285 14.03 25.17 38.70
CA PRO A 285 13.91 24.36 37.49
C PRO A 285 14.23 22.86 37.72
N ALA A 286 14.86 22.54 38.85
CA ALA A 286 15.18 21.17 39.25
C ALA A 286 14.08 20.50 40.08
N ASN A 287 13.12 21.28 40.60
CA ASN A 287 12.03 20.77 41.44
C ASN A 287 10.76 21.62 41.29
N TYR A 288 9.90 21.21 40.37
CA TYR A 288 8.63 21.87 40.10
C TYR A 288 7.56 21.64 41.20
N ALA A 289 7.85 20.87 42.25
CA ALA A 289 7.01 20.86 43.45
C ALA A 289 7.20 22.13 44.30
N GLU A 290 8.31 22.87 44.09
CA GLU A 290 8.51 24.18 44.70
C GLU A 290 7.82 25.26 43.87
N PHE A 291 7.09 26.15 44.54
CA PHE A 291 6.34 27.21 43.89
C PHE A 291 6.33 28.49 44.73
N THR A 292 5.98 29.61 44.10
CA THR A 292 5.82 30.90 44.76
C THR A 292 4.59 31.66 44.27
N CYS A 293 3.82 32.21 45.21
CA CYS A 293 2.72 33.14 44.94
C CYS A 293 3.17 34.59 45.15
N ILE A 294 4.11 34.77 46.08
CA ILE A 294 4.53 36.08 46.61
C ILE A 294 5.45 36.88 45.68
N THR A 295 5.81 36.31 44.53
CA THR A 295 6.52 37.04 43.46
C THR A 295 5.60 38.07 42.81
N CYS A 296 4.31 37.75 42.70
CA CYS A 296 3.30 38.62 42.09
C CYS A 296 2.38 39.23 43.16
N HIS A 297 1.99 38.45 44.16
CA HIS A 297 1.19 38.91 45.30
C HIS A 297 2.11 39.53 46.36
N MET A 298 2.41 40.82 46.20
CA MET A 298 3.43 41.51 46.98
C MET A 298 2.91 42.04 48.32
N ASN A 299 3.85 42.38 49.20
CA ASN A 299 3.60 43.02 50.49
C ASN A 299 4.08 44.48 50.44
N PRO A 300 3.37 45.50 50.99
CA PRO A 300 2.34 45.47 52.03
C PRO A 300 0.91 45.11 51.58
N GLU A 301 0.63 45.14 50.27
CA GLU A 301 -0.73 45.06 49.73
C GLU A 301 -1.49 43.81 50.18
N THR A 302 -0.82 42.66 50.14
CA THR A 302 -1.39 41.39 50.61
C THR A 302 -1.69 41.44 52.11
N ASP A 303 -0.81 41.99 52.96
CA ASP A 303 -1.08 42.09 54.40
C ASP A 303 -2.28 43.02 54.70
N ASP A 304 -2.40 44.13 53.96
CA ASP A 304 -3.48 45.09 54.14
C ASP A 304 -4.85 44.44 53.86
N ASP A 305 -4.94 43.63 52.79
CA ASP A 305 -6.16 42.89 52.44
C ASP A 305 -6.50 41.75 53.42
N HIS A 306 -5.50 41.22 54.14
CA HIS A 306 -5.69 40.16 55.15
C HIS A 306 -5.84 40.70 56.58
N THR A 307 -6.09 42.00 56.75
CA THR A 307 -6.32 42.59 58.07
C THR A 307 -7.52 41.94 58.77
N GLY A 308 -7.26 41.27 59.89
CA GLY A 308 -8.30 40.59 60.68
C GLY A 308 -8.55 39.12 60.30
N VAL A 309 -7.84 38.59 59.30
CA VAL A 309 -7.83 37.15 58.98
C VAL A 309 -6.97 36.43 60.02
N THR A 310 -7.63 35.63 60.87
CA THR A 310 -6.94 34.91 61.94
C THR A 310 -6.12 33.75 61.35
N GLY A 311 -4.85 33.64 61.74
CA GLY A 311 -3.95 32.60 61.24
C GLY A 311 -3.28 32.92 59.90
N TYR A 312 -3.51 34.11 59.33
CA TYR A 312 -2.82 34.56 58.13
C TYR A 312 -1.30 34.57 58.31
N THR A 313 -0.59 33.98 57.35
CA THR A 313 0.87 33.97 57.25
C THR A 313 1.25 34.24 55.79
N TYR A 314 2.09 35.26 55.56
CA TYR A 314 2.56 35.62 54.21
C TYR A 314 3.62 34.63 53.71
N SER A 315 3.16 33.48 53.21
CA SER A 315 3.99 32.45 52.58
C SER A 315 3.21 31.70 51.51
N SER A 316 3.89 31.31 50.43
CA SER A 316 3.23 30.66 49.28
C SER A 316 2.46 29.39 49.65
N THR A 317 2.98 28.58 50.58
CA THR A 317 2.32 27.35 51.05
C THR A 317 1.05 27.65 51.84
N ALA A 318 1.05 28.70 52.68
CA ALA A 318 -0.13 29.14 53.40
C ALA A 318 -1.17 29.76 52.45
N CYS A 319 -0.72 30.57 51.48
CA CYS A 319 -1.59 31.13 50.44
C CYS A 319 -2.34 30.03 49.68
N LEU A 320 -1.63 29.00 49.19
CA LEU A 320 -2.25 27.90 48.45
C LEU A 320 -3.24 27.09 49.31
N ALA A 321 -2.96 26.92 50.61
CA ALA A 321 -3.86 26.20 51.51
C ALA A 321 -5.19 26.94 51.72
N CYS A 322 -5.17 28.27 51.82
CA CYS A 322 -6.38 29.08 51.95
C CYS A 322 -7.08 29.35 50.60
N HIS A 323 -6.31 29.50 49.53
CA HIS A 323 -6.81 29.81 48.18
C HIS A 323 -6.39 28.71 47.19
N PRO A 324 -6.98 27.51 47.27
CA PRO A 324 -6.59 26.37 46.42
C PRO A 324 -6.88 26.61 44.93
N THR A 325 -7.77 27.54 44.61
CA THR A 325 -8.13 27.95 43.24
C THR A 325 -7.46 29.25 42.81
N GLY A 326 -6.76 29.92 43.72
CA GLY A 326 -6.17 31.24 43.47
C GLY A 326 -7.17 32.39 43.38
N ASP A 327 -8.45 32.14 43.64
CA ASP A 327 -9.45 33.20 43.73
C ASP A 327 -9.48 33.75 45.16
N ALA A 328 -9.35 35.07 45.30
CA ALA A 328 -9.41 35.74 46.60
C ALA A 328 -10.80 35.65 47.23
N ASP A 329 -11.86 35.52 46.42
CA ASP A 329 -13.24 35.41 46.88
C ASP A 329 -13.59 33.97 47.31
N ASP A 330 -12.84 32.95 46.84
CA ASP A 330 -13.09 31.53 47.11
C ASP A 330 -12.10 31.00 48.16
N VAL A 331 -12.39 31.35 49.41
CA VAL A 331 -11.56 31.00 50.58
C VAL A 331 -11.94 29.62 51.10
N PHE A 332 -10.93 28.77 51.31
CA PHE A 332 -11.10 27.47 51.97
C PHE A 332 -11.62 27.64 53.41
N ASP A 333 -12.83 27.13 53.65
CA ASP A 333 -13.47 27.16 54.96
C ASP A 333 -13.35 25.82 55.69
N HIS A 334 -12.55 25.81 56.76
CA HIS A 334 -12.40 24.66 57.67
C HIS A 334 -13.74 24.19 58.25
N SER A 335 -14.71 25.09 58.42
CA SER A 335 -16.04 24.77 58.96
C SER A 335 -16.85 23.84 58.05
N MET A 336 -16.50 23.80 56.76
CA MET A 336 -17.13 22.94 55.76
C MET A 336 -16.47 21.56 55.67
N THR A 337 -15.42 21.32 56.44
CA THR A 337 -14.70 20.05 56.47
C THR A 337 -15.03 19.22 57.73
N ALA A 338 -14.51 18.00 57.79
CA ALA A 338 -14.61 17.16 58.98
C ALA A 338 -13.77 17.67 60.17
N PHE A 339 -12.94 18.71 59.98
CA PHE A 339 -12.03 19.28 60.98
C PHE A 339 -12.30 20.79 61.19
N PRO A 340 -13.46 21.18 61.72
CA PRO A 340 -13.73 22.56 62.06
C PRO A 340 -12.78 23.03 63.17
N LEU A 341 -12.14 24.18 62.96
CA LEU A 341 -11.26 24.79 63.96
C LEU A 341 -12.10 25.24 65.16
N THR A 342 -11.85 24.64 66.33
CA THR A 342 -12.54 24.98 67.58
C THR A 342 -11.57 25.12 68.74
N GLY A 343 -11.94 25.94 69.73
CA GLY A 343 -11.13 26.18 70.92
C GLY A 343 -9.75 26.75 70.57
N SER A 344 -8.70 26.17 71.14
CA SER A 344 -7.32 26.65 70.95
C SER A 344 -6.82 26.58 69.51
N HIS A 345 -7.43 25.76 68.63
CA HIS A 345 -7.03 25.65 67.22
C HIS A 345 -7.38 26.88 66.39
N LEU A 346 -8.24 27.78 66.89
CA LEU A 346 -8.53 29.05 66.23
C LEU A 346 -7.33 30.01 66.22
N MET A 347 -6.32 29.76 67.06
CA MET A 347 -5.17 30.65 67.26
C MET A 347 -3.83 29.97 66.92
N VAL A 348 -3.86 28.78 66.33
CA VAL A 348 -2.66 28.04 65.94
C VAL A 348 -2.21 28.53 64.56
N ASP A 349 -0.91 28.74 64.39
CA ASP A 349 -0.32 29.09 63.10
C ASP A 349 -0.51 27.96 62.09
N CYS A 350 -0.98 28.28 60.89
CA CYS A 350 -1.32 27.34 59.84
C CYS A 350 -0.15 26.42 59.47
N ALA A 351 1.07 26.98 59.45
CA ALA A 351 2.30 26.24 59.13
C ALA A 351 2.61 25.13 60.17
N SER A 352 1.96 25.15 61.34
CA SER A 352 2.08 24.09 62.33
C SER A 352 1.30 22.82 61.97
N CYS A 353 0.37 22.89 61.02
CA CYS A 353 -0.52 21.78 60.64
C CYS A 353 -0.50 21.45 59.14
N HIS A 354 -0.12 22.39 58.28
CA HIS A 354 0.01 22.19 56.83
C HIS A 354 1.48 22.34 56.42
N THR A 355 2.12 21.22 56.11
CA THR A 355 3.54 21.10 55.72
C THR A 355 3.72 20.77 54.26
#